data_AF-A0A6J6SAP1-F1
#
_entry.id   AF-A0A6J6SAP1-F1
#
_cell.length_a   1.000
_cell.length_b   1.000
_cell.length_c   1.000
_cell.angle_alpha   90.00
_cell.angle_beta   90.00
_cell.angle_gamma   90.00
#
_symmetry.space_group_name_H-M   'P 1'
#
loop_
_entity.id
_entity.type
_entity.pdbx_description
1 polymer ?
#
loop_
_entity_poly.entity_id
_entity_poly.type
_entity_poly.pdbx_seq_one_letter_code
_entity_poly.pdbx_strand_id
1 'polypeptide(L)'
;MAGYSGTPLVTKLGIREQHLVLVDRQPSEVDLGDLGGARVVRRLTATHDVALTFHHRRAPLAARLPVLFERTSSAGMVWVCWPKRSARAAVLEASGIVVDLDDAQVRSLGLDLGFVDVKVAAIDDTWSGLKFVRRLADR
;
A
#
# COMPACT_ATOMS: atom_id res chain seq x y z
N MET A 1 16.91 5.75 14.86
CA MET A 1 17.85 6.16 13.80
C MET A 1 17.94 5.03 12.78
N ALA A 2 17.20 5.15 11.67
CA ALA A 2 17.29 4.31 10.48
C ALA A 2 16.59 5.04 9.32
N GLY A 3 17.26 5.20 8.17
CA GLY A 3 16.63 5.51 6.88
C GLY A 3 16.35 6.98 6.54
N TYR A 4 17.32 7.90 6.67
CA TYR A 4 17.24 9.28 6.17
C TYR A 4 17.25 9.35 4.63
N SER A 5 16.14 8.94 4.00
CA SER A 5 15.64 9.77 2.92
C SER A 5 14.81 10.84 3.63
N GLY A 6 15.39 12.04 3.82
CA GLY A 6 14.72 13.21 4.41
C GLY A 6 13.50 13.69 3.62
N THR A 7 13.14 12.98 2.56
CA THR A 7 11.89 13.12 1.81
C THR A 7 10.72 12.62 2.67
N PRO A 8 9.72 13.48 2.95
CA PRO A 8 8.51 13.09 3.68
C PRO A 8 7.81 11.87 3.06
N LEU A 9 7.15 11.06 3.89
CA LEU A 9 6.46 9.84 3.44
C LEU A 9 5.42 10.16 2.34
N VAL A 10 4.64 11.23 2.51
CA VAL A 10 3.70 11.74 1.51
C VAL A 10 4.32 11.88 0.12
N THR A 11 5.53 12.43 0.03
CA THR A 11 6.27 12.60 -1.22
C THR A 11 6.79 11.26 -1.76
N LYS A 12 7.25 10.35 -0.89
CA LYS A 12 7.66 9.00 -1.29
C LYS A 12 6.52 8.21 -1.90
N LEU A 13 5.31 8.37 -1.36
CA LEU A 13 4.07 7.76 -1.80
C LEU A 13 3.48 8.42 -3.06
N GLY A 14 3.98 9.61 -3.44
CA GLY A 14 3.48 10.37 -4.58
C GLY A 14 2.08 10.94 -4.34
N ILE A 15 1.71 11.15 -3.07
CA ILE A 15 0.44 11.76 -2.68
C ILE A 15 0.53 13.27 -2.90
N ARG A 16 -0.57 13.87 -3.36
CA ARG A 16 -0.73 15.30 -3.62
C ARG A 16 -2.05 15.76 -3.01
N GLU A 17 -2.16 17.05 -2.73
CA GLU A 17 -3.31 17.66 -2.04
C GLU A 17 -4.66 17.35 -2.71
N GLN A 18 -4.71 17.29 -4.05
CA GLN A 18 -5.95 17.00 -4.77
C GLN A 18 -6.38 15.52 -4.73
N HIS A 19 -5.52 14.61 -4.26
CA HIS A 19 -5.82 13.19 -4.29
C HIS A 19 -6.90 12.82 -3.27
N LEU A 20 -7.80 11.93 -3.69
CA LEU A 20 -8.59 11.13 -2.78
C LEU A 20 -7.78 9.87 -2.39
N VAL A 21 -7.36 9.82 -1.12
CA VAL A 21 -6.55 8.74 -0.56
C VAL A 21 -7.43 7.78 0.23
N LEU A 22 -7.60 6.57 -0.29
CA LEU A 22 -8.13 5.45 0.48
C LEU A 22 -7.03 4.85 1.34
N VAL A 23 -7.28 4.75 2.64
CA VAL A 23 -6.44 3.95 3.53
C VAL A 23 -7.24 2.75 4.03
N ASP A 24 -6.86 1.58 3.53
CA ASP A 24 -7.54 0.30 3.68
C ASP A 24 -6.76 -0.58 4.66
N ARG A 25 -7.43 -1.08 5.69
CA ARG A 25 -6.89 -2.04 6.67
C ARG A 25 -5.62 -1.58 7.42
N GLN A 26 -5.40 -0.27 7.56
CA GLN A 26 -4.26 0.27 8.32
C GLN A 26 -4.27 -0.27 9.76
N PRO A 27 -3.17 -0.88 10.24
CA PRO A 27 -2.98 -1.21 11.64
C PRO A 27 -2.90 0.05 12.52
N SER A 28 -3.38 -0.04 13.76
CA SER A 28 -3.45 1.10 14.68
C SER A 28 -2.09 1.74 15.01
N GLU A 29 -1.02 0.96 14.93
CA GLU A 29 0.35 1.34 15.26
C GLU A 29 1.08 2.03 14.10
N VAL A 30 0.57 1.92 12.88
CA VAL A 30 1.15 2.61 11.73
C VAL A 30 0.73 4.06 11.79
N ASP A 31 1.68 4.98 11.81
CA ASP A 31 1.44 6.39 11.60
C ASP A 31 1.91 6.78 10.18
N LEU A 32 0.98 7.31 9.38
CA LEU A 32 1.27 7.79 8.03
C LEU A 32 1.72 9.26 8.01
N GLY A 33 1.62 9.94 9.15
CA GLY A 33 1.88 11.37 9.28
C GLY A 33 0.94 12.23 8.44
N ASP A 34 1.39 13.46 8.16
CA ASP A 34 0.68 14.37 7.28
C ASP A 34 0.76 13.88 5.82
N LEU A 35 -0.41 13.74 5.20
CA LEU A 35 -0.57 13.36 3.79
C LEU A 35 -0.73 14.58 2.86
N GLY A 36 -0.28 15.75 3.30
CA GLY A 36 -0.13 16.95 2.48
C GLY A 36 -1.47 17.54 2.04
N GLY A 37 -2.44 17.60 2.96
CA GLY A 37 -3.78 18.13 2.71
C GLY A 37 -4.70 17.23 1.88
N ALA A 38 -4.21 16.07 1.43
CA ALA A 38 -5.02 15.12 0.66
C ALA A 38 -6.26 14.66 1.43
N ARG A 39 -7.38 14.46 0.71
CA ARG A 39 -8.60 13.97 1.33
C ARG A 39 -8.47 12.48 1.65
N VAL A 40 -8.51 12.12 2.92
CA VAL A 40 -8.38 10.74 3.38
C VAL A 40 -9.75 10.11 3.65
N VAL A 41 -9.95 8.89 3.16
CA VAL A 41 -11.12 8.05 3.46
C VAL A 41 -10.70 6.67 3.94
N ARG A 42 -11.52 6.06 4.80
CA ARG A 42 -11.28 4.73 5.40
C ARG A 42 -12.23 3.66 4.89
N ARG A 43 -13.21 4.06 4.09
CA ARG A 43 -14.18 3.19 3.45
C ARG A 43 -14.00 3.28 1.94
N LEU A 44 -14.16 2.14 1.27
CA LEU A 44 -14.06 2.08 -0.18
C LEU A 44 -15.08 3.03 -0.80
N THR A 45 -14.61 3.90 -1.68
CA THR A 45 -15.41 4.84 -2.46
C THR A 45 -15.63 4.31 -3.87
N ALA A 46 -16.49 4.97 -4.65
CA ALA A 46 -16.71 4.61 -6.05
C ALA A 46 -15.44 4.73 -6.90
N THR A 47 -14.57 5.70 -6.58
CA THR A 47 -13.24 5.89 -7.17
C THR A 47 -12.27 6.48 -6.14
N HIS A 48 -10.96 6.29 -6.32
CA HIS A 48 -9.89 6.90 -5.53
C HIS A 48 -8.62 7.08 -6.38
N ASP A 49 -7.76 8.03 -6.01
CA ASP A 49 -6.50 8.30 -6.73
C ASP A 49 -5.33 7.53 -6.15
N VAL A 50 -5.34 7.34 -4.83
CA VAL A 50 -4.31 6.58 -4.11
C VAL A 50 -4.99 5.62 -3.15
N ALA A 51 -4.62 4.34 -3.20
CA ALA A 51 -4.93 3.40 -2.12
C ALA A 51 -3.65 3.02 -1.37
N LEU A 52 -3.71 3.02 -0.05
CA LEU A 52 -2.72 2.39 0.84
C LEU A 52 -3.43 1.22 1.51
N THR A 53 -3.08 -0.01 1.14
CA THR A 53 -3.74 -1.21 1.67
C THR A 53 -2.74 -2.09 2.42
N PHE A 54 -3.07 -2.47 3.66
CA PHE A 54 -2.17 -3.19 4.55
C PHE A 54 -2.60 -4.64 4.73
N HIS A 55 -1.66 -5.56 4.49
CA HIS A 55 -1.92 -6.99 4.53
C HIS A 55 -0.75 -7.77 5.13
N HIS A 56 -1.08 -8.75 5.98
CA HIS A 56 -0.14 -9.74 6.51
C HIS A 56 -0.18 -11.05 5.73
N ARG A 57 -1.31 -11.29 5.04
CA ARG A 57 -1.63 -12.57 4.43
C ARG A 57 -1.98 -12.46 2.94
N ARG A 58 -1.53 -13.43 2.16
CA ARG A 58 -1.77 -13.54 0.71
C ARG A 58 -3.24 -13.65 0.37
N ALA A 59 -3.98 -14.56 1.02
CA ALA A 59 -5.37 -14.80 0.66
C ALA A 59 -6.27 -13.56 0.80
N PRO A 60 -6.24 -12.79 1.92
CA PRO A 60 -6.96 -11.53 2.02
C PRO A 60 -6.54 -10.48 1.01
N LEU A 61 -5.24 -10.41 0.64
CA LEU A 61 -4.77 -9.51 -0.40
C LEU A 61 -5.31 -9.91 -1.77
N ALA A 62 -5.22 -11.19 -2.13
CA ALA A 62 -5.69 -11.71 -3.40
C ALA A 62 -7.19 -11.44 -3.62
N ALA A 63 -8.00 -11.51 -2.57
CA ALA A 63 -9.43 -11.16 -2.64
C ALA A 63 -9.68 -9.64 -2.74
N ARG A 64 -8.80 -8.81 -2.15
CA ARG A 64 -9.00 -7.37 -2.02
C ARG A 64 -8.46 -6.58 -3.19
N LEU A 65 -7.31 -6.99 -3.72
CA LEU A 65 -6.53 -6.25 -4.71
C LEU A 65 -7.31 -5.99 -6.03
N PRO A 66 -8.09 -6.94 -6.58
CA PRO A 66 -8.88 -6.67 -7.80
C PRO A 66 -9.86 -5.52 -7.62
N VAL A 67 -10.54 -5.46 -6.46
CA VAL A 67 -11.51 -4.40 -6.15
C VAL A 67 -10.83 -3.04 -6.01
N LEU A 68 -9.64 -3.01 -5.40
CA LEU A 68 -8.88 -1.76 -5.29
C LEU A 68 -8.47 -1.26 -6.68
N PHE A 69 -7.89 -2.13 -7.50
CA PHE A 69 -7.46 -1.82 -8.86
C PHE A 69 -8.61 -1.34 -9.76
N GLU A 70 -9.78 -1.98 -9.68
CA GLU A 70 -10.98 -1.57 -10.41
C GLU A 70 -11.40 -0.14 -10.05
N ARG A 71 -11.34 0.21 -8.76
CA ARG A 71 -11.78 1.51 -8.22
C ARG A 71 -10.69 2.59 -8.28
N THR A 72 -9.47 2.25 -8.70
CA THR A 72 -8.38 3.23 -8.86
C THR A 72 -8.56 4.01 -10.16
N SER A 73 -8.47 5.34 -10.08
CA SER A 73 -8.54 6.24 -11.23
C SER A 73 -7.46 5.91 -12.28
N SER A 74 -7.65 6.34 -13.54
CA SER A 74 -6.74 5.97 -14.65
C SER A 74 -5.27 6.37 -14.40
N ALA A 75 -5.06 7.55 -13.79
CA ALA A 75 -3.74 8.05 -13.39
C ALA A 75 -3.39 7.75 -11.92
N GLY A 76 -4.25 6.98 -11.23
CA GLY A 76 -4.09 6.64 -9.83
C GLY A 76 -3.05 5.55 -9.58
N MET A 77 -2.89 5.23 -8.30
CA MET A 77 -1.91 4.26 -7.84
C MET A 77 -2.39 3.48 -6.62
N VAL A 78 -1.94 2.24 -6.50
CA VAL A 78 -2.20 1.40 -5.33
C VAL A 78 -0.88 1.02 -4.70
N TRP A 79 -0.73 1.32 -3.43
CA TRP A 79 0.36 0.89 -2.57
C TRP A 79 -0.11 -0.30 -1.75
N VAL A 80 0.46 -1.46 -2.03
CA VAL A 80 0.26 -2.66 -1.21
C VAL A 80 1.36 -2.72 -0.15
N CYS A 81 0.97 -2.69 1.11
CA CYS A 81 1.85 -2.66 2.26
C CYS A 81 1.87 -4.02 2.97
N TRP A 82 3.06 -4.55 3.27
CA TRP A 82 3.25 -5.79 4.02
C TRP A 82 4.36 -5.65 5.07
N PRO A 83 4.35 -6.44 6.16
CA PRO A 83 5.41 -6.41 7.15
C PRO A 83 6.74 -6.89 6.55
N LYS A 84 7.80 -6.15 6.84
CA LYS A 84 9.18 -6.54 6.53
C LYS A 84 9.49 -7.88 7.20
N ARG A 85 10.42 -8.64 6.60
CA ARG A 85 10.85 -9.94 7.12
C ARG A 85 11.30 -9.86 8.59
N SER A 86 12.04 -8.82 8.94
CA SER A 86 12.54 -8.57 10.30
C SER A 86 11.43 -8.28 11.32
N ALA A 87 10.26 -7.83 10.88
CA ALA A 87 9.15 -7.47 11.76
C ALA A 87 8.11 -8.58 11.93
N ARG A 88 8.23 -9.71 11.20
CA ARG A 88 7.21 -10.78 11.22
C ARG A 88 7.00 -11.41 12.59
N ALA A 89 8.07 -11.60 13.37
CA ALA A 89 7.97 -12.15 14.72
C ALA A 89 7.19 -11.20 15.64
N ALA A 90 7.53 -9.92 15.64
CA ALA A 90 6.81 -8.89 16.41
C ALA A 90 5.33 -8.79 16.00
N VAL A 91 5.04 -8.87 14.70
CA VAL A 91 3.65 -8.89 14.21
C VAL A 91 2.90 -10.12 14.70
N LEU A 92 3.51 -11.31 14.67
CA LEU A 92 2.91 -12.53 15.18
C LEU A 92 2.62 -12.41 16.68
N GLU A 93 3.56 -11.91 17.47
CA GLU A 93 3.40 -11.72 18.92
C GLU A 93 2.29 -10.72 19.25
N ALA A 94 2.23 -9.59 18.52
CA ALA A 94 1.24 -8.54 18.79
C ALA A 94 -0.18 -8.89 18.33
N SER A 95 -0.33 -9.65 17.24
CA SER A 95 -1.63 -9.88 16.60
C SER A 95 -2.11 -11.33 16.62
N GLY A 96 -1.24 -12.30 16.93
CA GLY A 96 -1.50 -13.73 16.75
C GLY A 96 -1.58 -14.16 15.27
N ILE A 97 -1.23 -13.27 14.33
CA ILE A 97 -1.34 -13.53 12.89
C ILE A 97 0.00 -13.99 12.33
N VAL A 98 0.01 -15.18 11.73
CA VAL A 98 1.14 -15.65 10.93
C VAL A 98 1.21 -14.87 9.63
N VAL A 99 2.35 -14.22 9.39
CA VAL A 99 2.63 -13.49 8.15
C VAL A 99 3.10 -14.48 7.09
N ASP A 100 2.29 -14.67 6.04
CA ASP A 100 2.63 -15.49 4.88
C ASP A 100 2.95 -14.68 3.61
N LEU A 101 2.87 -13.34 3.70
CA LEU A 101 3.04 -12.41 2.59
C LEU A 101 4.45 -11.82 2.49
N ASP A 102 5.04 -11.83 1.30
CA ASP A 102 6.31 -11.17 0.93
C ASP A 102 6.22 -10.36 -0.36
N ASP A 103 7.33 -9.73 -0.75
CA ASP A 103 7.42 -8.88 -1.93
C ASP A 103 7.17 -9.65 -3.23
N ALA A 104 7.66 -10.90 -3.33
CA ALA A 104 7.48 -11.73 -4.51
C ALA A 104 6.00 -12.06 -4.73
N GLN A 105 5.29 -12.42 -3.67
CA GLN A 105 3.86 -12.69 -3.72
C GLN A 105 3.04 -11.43 -4.03
N VAL A 106 3.36 -10.29 -3.43
CA VAL A 106 2.69 -9.01 -3.70
C VAL A 106 2.87 -8.62 -5.17
N ARG A 107 4.11 -8.69 -5.68
CA ARG A 107 4.42 -8.40 -7.09
C ARG A 107 3.66 -9.32 -8.02
N SER A 108 3.72 -10.64 -7.82
CA SER A 108 2.98 -11.60 -8.65
C SER A 108 1.49 -11.28 -8.72
N LEU A 109 0.83 -11.05 -7.57
CA LEU A 109 -0.60 -10.75 -7.56
C LEU A 109 -0.95 -9.48 -8.35
N GLY A 110 -0.14 -8.43 -8.25
CA GLY A 110 -0.39 -7.20 -8.99
C GLY A 110 -0.17 -7.36 -10.51
N LEU A 111 0.89 -8.06 -10.91
CA LEU A 111 1.20 -8.31 -12.32
C LEU A 111 0.18 -9.22 -12.99
N ASP A 112 -0.29 -10.26 -12.29
CA ASP A 112 -1.32 -11.20 -12.77
C ASP A 112 -2.66 -10.48 -13.05
N LEU A 113 -2.91 -9.36 -12.36
CA LEU A 113 -4.08 -8.49 -12.57
C LEU A 113 -3.83 -7.39 -13.63
N GLY A 114 -2.71 -7.44 -14.35
CA GLY A 114 -2.40 -6.53 -15.46
C GLY A 114 -1.77 -5.20 -15.07
N PHE A 115 -1.60 -4.91 -13.77
CA PHE A 115 -0.91 -3.71 -13.32
C PHE A 115 0.61 -3.87 -13.46
N VAL A 116 1.35 -2.76 -13.32
CA VAL A 116 2.81 -2.77 -13.30
C VAL A 116 3.32 -2.22 -11.99
N ASP A 117 4.36 -2.85 -11.42
CA ASP A 117 5.05 -2.32 -10.26
C ASP A 117 6.06 -1.24 -10.66
N VAL A 118 6.18 -0.19 -9.83
CA VAL A 118 6.99 1.00 -10.15
C VAL A 118 8.05 1.26 -9.10
N LYS A 119 7.70 1.11 -7.82
CA LYS A 119 8.56 1.54 -6.71
C LYS A 119 8.25 0.75 -5.45
N VAL A 120 9.30 0.31 -4.77
CA VAL A 120 9.23 -0.13 -3.37
C VAL A 120 9.66 1.02 -2.46
N ALA A 121 9.00 1.20 -1.32
CA ALA A 121 9.40 2.14 -0.28
C ALA A 121 9.14 1.57 1.11
N ALA A 122 9.93 1.99 2.11
CA ALA A 122 9.56 1.79 3.50
C ALA A 122 8.41 2.76 3.84
N ILE A 123 7.35 2.23 4.46
CA ILE A 123 6.27 3.03 5.03
C ILE A 123 6.72 3.54 6.39
N ASP A 124 7.21 2.62 7.23
CA ASP A 124 7.83 2.87 8.52
C ASP A 124 8.89 1.79 8.78
N ASP A 125 9.32 1.60 10.02
CA ASP A 125 10.30 0.59 10.40
C ASP A 125 9.79 -0.86 10.27
N THR A 126 8.48 -1.06 10.27
CA THR A 126 7.79 -2.37 10.26
C THR A 126 7.31 -2.75 8.86
N TRP A 127 6.84 -1.80 8.06
CA TRP A 127 6.10 -2.01 6.83
C TRP A 127 6.87 -1.54 5.59
N SER A 128 6.87 -2.39 4.57
CA SER A 128 7.25 -2.03 3.21
C SER A 128 6.00 -1.84 2.36
N GLY A 129 6.08 -1.01 1.32
CA GLY A 129 5.03 -0.80 0.35
C GLY A 129 5.53 -0.92 -1.08
N LEU A 130 4.73 -1.53 -1.96
CA LEU A 130 4.97 -1.60 -3.41
C LEU A 130 3.88 -0.84 -4.16
N LYS A 131 4.30 0.10 -4.99
CA LYS A 131 3.44 0.91 -5.85
C LYS A 131 3.12 0.18 -7.14
N PHE A 132 1.82 0.03 -7.41
CA PHE A 132 1.25 -0.39 -8.67
C PHE A 132 0.55 0.76 -9.37
N VAL A 133 0.62 0.77 -10.70
CA VAL A 133 -0.13 1.67 -11.58
C VAL A 133 -0.65 0.91 -12.80
N ARG A 134 -1.66 1.48 -13.48
CA ARG A 134 -2.06 1.00 -14.80
C ARG A 134 -0.93 1.19 -15.81
N ARG A 135 -0.79 0.23 -16.73
CA ARG A 135 0.12 0.34 -17.87
C ARG A 135 -0.24 1.57 -18.68
N LEU A 136 0.74 2.19 -19.33
CA LEU A 136 0.51 3.41 -20.11
C LEU A 136 -0.53 3.20 -21.23
N ALA A 137 -0.59 2.00 -21.82
CA ALA A 137 -1.55 1.64 -22.85
C ALA A 137 -3.01 1.53 -22.34
N ASP A 138 -3.20 1.38 -21.02
CA ASP A 138 -4.49 1.15 -20.39
C ASP A 138 -5.00 2.40 -19.63
N ARG A 139 -4.48 3.59 -19.95
CA ARG A 139 -4.83 4.87 -19.32
C ARG A 139 -5.76 5.70 -20.18
#